data_AF-A0A7V6ZDQ2-F1
#
_entry.id   AF-A0A7V6ZDQ2-F1
#
_cell.length_a   1.000
_cell.length_b   1.000
_cell.length_c   1.000
_cell.angle_alpha   90.00
_cell.angle_beta   90.00
_cell.angle_gamma   90.00
#
_symmetry.space_group_name_H-M   'P 1'
#
loop_
_entity.id
_entity.type
_entity.pdbx_description
1 polymer ?
#
loop_
_entity_poly.entity_id
_entity_poly.type
_entity_poly.pdbx_seq_one_letter_code
_entity_poly.pdbx_strand_id
1 'polypeptide(L)'
;MKFTRRKGGTINSYPKKVAVALTRDSLRLEWFLRLIVITVAGILLFWGWKLDVASKGFKVGFPSPRDYYVLSDVVYVDEAVTEQLREGQASRVLGVVVHDVSLLPIVKAVLEEIDKSSTWLYFPKGLADILNTMPAQKREGILAITRDLGLRLIVFNGDIIDGNDIKLDLWRYLSDTDLSIADQNIVYQILSYLLDLAVKVDAEATSLVREFYRSGIDPIERLLQPGALL
;
A
#
# COMPACT_ATOMS: atom_id res chain seq x y z
N MET A 1 12.81 -81.88 -91.76
CA MET A 1 11.90 -80.87 -92.32
C MET A 1 10.48 -81.42 -92.29
N LYS A 2 9.62 -80.98 -91.36
CA LYS A 2 8.17 -80.74 -91.53
C LYS A 2 7.54 -80.46 -90.16
N PHE A 3 7.04 -79.23 -90.05
CA PHE A 3 6.17 -78.70 -89.01
C PHE A 3 4.82 -79.40 -89.00
N THR A 4 4.22 -79.54 -87.82
CA THR A 4 2.78 -79.27 -87.60
C THR A 4 2.53 -78.79 -86.17
N ARG A 5 1.68 -77.76 -86.08
CA ARG A 5 1.29 -76.95 -84.92
C ARG A 5 -0.14 -77.30 -84.48
N ARG A 6 -0.49 -76.84 -83.26
CA ARG A 6 -1.83 -76.56 -82.64
C ARG A 6 -2.38 -77.67 -81.72
N LYS A 7 -3.02 -77.40 -80.58
CA LYS A 7 -3.67 -76.18 -80.01
C LYS A 7 -4.04 -76.43 -78.52
N GLY A 8 -4.02 -75.37 -77.68
CA GLY A 8 -4.86 -75.15 -76.47
C GLY A 8 -4.61 -76.05 -75.25
N GLY A 9 -4.14 -75.57 -74.08
CA GLY A 9 -4.89 -74.73 -73.12
C GLY A 9 -6.02 -75.55 -72.48
N THR A 10 -6.03 -75.89 -71.19
CA THR A 10 -6.29 -74.96 -70.08
C THR A 10 -5.86 -75.53 -68.73
N ILE A 11 -5.15 -74.69 -67.97
CA ILE A 11 -4.96 -74.78 -66.53
C ILE A 11 -6.35 -74.72 -65.87
N ASN A 12 -6.71 -75.74 -65.09
CA ASN A 12 -7.95 -75.72 -64.31
C ASN A 12 -7.87 -74.60 -63.28
N SER A 13 -8.54 -73.51 -63.64
CA SER A 13 -8.77 -72.30 -62.89
C SER A 13 -9.53 -72.63 -61.60
N TYR A 14 -8.90 -72.35 -60.47
CA TYR A 14 -9.66 -72.03 -59.25
C TYR A 14 -10.60 -70.84 -59.54
N PRO A 15 -11.80 -70.80 -58.93
CA PRO A 15 -12.81 -69.80 -59.27
C PRO A 15 -12.32 -68.40 -58.94
N LYS A 16 -12.05 -67.62 -60.00
CA LYS A 16 -11.62 -66.22 -60.01
C LYS A 16 -12.52 -65.26 -59.21
N LYS A 17 -13.67 -65.73 -58.73
CA LYS A 17 -14.62 -64.93 -57.94
C LYS A 17 -14.33 -64.91 -56.43
N VAL A 18 -13.55 -65.86 -55.89
CA VAL A 18 -13.28 -65.90 -54.44
C VAL A 18 -11.98 -65.17 -54.08
N ALA A 19 -10.96 -65.20 -54.95
CA ALA A 19 -9.71 -64.45 -54.72
C ALA A 19 -9.85 -62.93 -54.89
N VAL A 20 -10.88 -62.48 -55.61
CA VAL A 20 -11.14 -61.05 -55.85
C VAL A 20 -12.01 -60.42 -54.74
N ALA A 21 -12.73 -61.23 -53.96
CA ALA A 21 -13.52 -60.75 -52.83
C ALA A 21 -12.67 -60.44 -51.58
N LEU A 22 -11.56 -61.17 -51.38
CA LEU A 22 -10.66 -60.96 -50.23
C LEU A 22 -9.61 -59.87 -50.43
N THR A 23 -9.47 -59.31 -51.64
CA THR A 23 -8.41 -58.33 -51.95
C THR A 23 -8.90 -56.88 -51.97
N ARG A 24 -10.17 -56.59 -52.27
CA ARG A 24 -10.65 -55.19 -52.33
C ARG A 24 -11.00 -54.59 -50.97
N ASP A 25 -11.60 -55.39 -50.07
CA ASP A 25 -12.01 -54.90 -48.74
C ASP A 25 -10.83 -54.87 -47.75
N SER A 26 -9.88 -55.82 -47.87
CA SER A 26 -8.64 -55.82 -47.07
C SER A 26 -7.73 -54.64 -47.42
N LEU A 27 -7.56 -54.32 -48.71
CA LEU A 27 -6.81 -53.14 -49.13
C LEU A 27 -7.46 -51.85 -48.61
N ARG A 28 -8.79 -51.74 -48.67
CA ARG A 28 -9.51 -50.58 -48.10
C ARG A 28 -9.32 -50.47 -46.59
N LEU A 29 -9.38 -51.58 -45.87
CA LEU A 29 -9.16 -51.64 -44.42
C LEU A 29 -7.72 -51.24 -44.06
N GLU A 30 -6.72 -51.73 -44.80
CA GLU A 30 -5.32 -51.36 -44.61
C GLU A 30 -5.07 -49.86 -44.87
N TRP A 31 -5.65 -49.31 -45.93
CA TRP A 31 -5.58 -47.87 -46.21
C TRP A 31 -6.27 -47.04 -45.12
N PHE A 32 -7.42 -47.49 -44.61
CA PHE A 32 -8.09 -46.86 -43.47
C PHE A 32 -7.25 -46.90 -42.20
N LEU A 33 -6.65 -48.04 -41.86
CA LEU A 33 -5.77 -48.19 -40.71
C LEU A 33 -4.54 -47.29 -40.82
N ARG A 34 -3.91 -47.21 -42.00
CA ARG A 34 -2.78 -46.28 -42.24
C ARG A 34 -3.20 -44.83 -42.07
N LEU A 35 -4.38 -44.46 -42.55
CA LEU A 35 -4.91 -43.11 -42.40
C LEU A 35 -5.17 -42.80 -40.93
N ILE A 36 -5.76 -43.71 -40.17
CA ILE A 36 -5.96 -43.57 -38.71
C ILE A 36 -4.62 -43.38 -38.00
N VAL A 37 -3.61 -44.20 -38.31
CA VAL A 37 -2.27 -44.08 -37.68
C VAL A 37 -1.66 -42.73 -37.99
N ILE A 38 -1.75 -42.25 -39.24
CA ILE A 38 -1.25 -40.93 -39.64
C ILE A 38 -2.01 -39.81 -38.92
N THR A 39 -3.33 -39.91 -38.82
CA THR A 39 -4.17 -38.93 -38.13
C THR A 39 -3.84 -38.88 -36.64
N VAL A 40 -3.71 -40.04 -35.98
CA VAL A 40 -3.36 -40.12 -34.55
C VAL A 40 -1.95 -39.56 -34.32
N ALA A 41 -0.98 -39.91 -35.16
CA ALA A 41 0.36 -39.35 -35.10
C ALA A 41 0.37 -37.83 -35.29
N GLY A 42 -0.43 -37.32 -36.24
CA GLY A 42 -0.60 -35.88 -36.47
C GLY A 42 -1.22 -35.16 -35.27
N ILE A 43 -2.25 -35.74 -34.65
CA ILE A 43 -2.88 -35.19 -33.44
C ILE A 43 -1.89 -35.16 -32.28
N LEU A 44 -1.13 -36.24 -32.07
CA LEU A 44 -0.12 -36.30 -31.00
C LEU A 44 0.97 -35.26 -31.18
N LEU A 45 1.46 -35.06 -32.41
CA LEU A 45 2.45 -34.02 -32.71
C LEU A 45 1.87 -32.62 -32.49
N PHE A 46 0.63 -32.38 -32.94
CA PHE A 46 -0.03 -31.09 -32.78
C PHE A 46 -0.29 -30.75 -31.31
N TRP A 47 -0.80 -31.70 -30.53
CA TRP A 47 -1.04 -31.50 -29.10
C TRP A 47 0.25 -31.41 -28.30
N GLY A 48 1.25 -32.24 -28.61
CA GLY A 48 2.57 -32.16 -27.99
C GLY A 48 3.20 -30.79 -28.19
N TRP A 49 3.19 -30.28 -29.43
CA TRP A 49 3.68 -28.94 -29.72
C TRP A 49 2.87 -27.84 -29.03
N LYS A 50 1.53 -27.91 -29.06
CA LYS A 50 0.67 -26.92 -28.42
C LYS A 50 0.87 -26.86 -26.90
N LEU A 51 1.02 -28.01 -26.24
CA LEU A 51 1.25 -28.09 -24.79
C LEU A 51 2.65 -27.59 -24.43
N ASP A 52 3.67 -27.93 -25.23
CA ASP A 52 5.04 -27.48 -25.01
C ASP A 52 5.14 -25.94 -25.13
N VAL A 53 4.52 -25.36 -26.16
CA VAL A 53 4.46 -23.90 -26.35
C VAL A 53 3.63 -23.22 -25.25
N ALA A 54 2.49 -23.80 -24.86
CA ALA A 54 1.64 -23.24 -23.80
C ALA A 54 2.31 -23.22 -22.42
N SER A 55 3.21 -24.18 -22.15
CA SER A 55 3.97 -24.25 -20.89
C SER A 55 5.13 -23.26 -20.82
N LYS A 56 5.59 -22.74 -21.96
CA LYS A 56 6.79 -21.90 -22.09
C LYS A 56 6.49 -20.43 -22.38
N GLY A 57 5.21 -20.06 -22.49
CA GLY A 57 4.80 -18.68 -22.74
C GLY A 57 4.90 -17.80 -21.49
N PHE A 58 5.28 -16.54 -21.68
CA PHE A 58 5.22 -15.52 -20.63
C PHE A 58 3.77 -15.29 -20.19
N LYS A 59 3.53 -15.30 -18.87
CA LYS A 59 2.25 -14.94 -18.26
C LYS A 59 2.47 -13.77 -17.32
N VAL A 60 1.71 -12.70 -17.53
CA VAL A 60 1.73 -11.51 -16.65
C VAL A 60 1.39 -11.95 -15.21
N GLY A 61 2.24 -11.58 -14.25
CA GLY A 61 2.05 -11.86 -12.82
C GLY A 61 2.60 -13.20 -12.31
N PHE A 62 3.23 -14.01 -13.16
CA PHE A 62 3.92 -15.23 -12.75
C PHE A 62 5.41 -15.15 -13.12
N PRO A 63 6.33 -15.76 -12.32
CA PRO A 63 7.74 -15.80 -12.68
C PRO A 63 7.90 -16.51 -14.03
N SER A 64 8.75 -15.96 -14.88
CA SER A 64 9.03 -16.55 -16.19
C SER A 64 9.58 -17.98 -16.02
N PRO A 65 9.13 -18.95 -16.81
CA PRO A 65 9.70 -20.31 -16.80
C PRO A 65 11.11 -20.38 -17.38
N ARG A 66 11.65 -19.26 -17.92
CA ARG A 66 13.00 -19.15 -18.45
C ARG A 66 13.67 -17.86 -18.02
N ASP A 67 14.95 -17.97 -17.76
CA ASP A 67 15.84 -16.84 -17.53
C ASP A 67 16.03 -16.07 -18.84
N TYR A 68 15.68 -14.78 -18.84
CA TYR A 68 15.90 -13.89 -19.98
C TYR A 68 17.08 -12.97 -19.67
N TYR A 69 17.94 -12.78 -20.66
CA TYR A 69 19.04 -11.82 -20.57
C TYR A 69 18.67 -10.53 -21.29
N VAL A 70 19.04 -9.42 -20.67
CA VAL A 70 18.88 -8.09 -21.24
C VAL A 70 19.90 -7.92 -22.38
N LEU A 71 19.43 -7.61 -23.59
CA LEU A 71 20.26 -7.47 -24.79
C LEU A 71 20.76 -6.02 -25.03
N SER A 72 20.07 -5.05 -24.46
CA SER A 72 20.33 -3.61 -24.58
C SER A 72 19.88 -2.93 -23.29
N ASP A 73 20.38 -1.73 -22.99
CA ASP A 73 19.94 -1.01 -21.80
C ASP A 73 18.40 -0.89 -21.75
N VAL A 74 17.81 -1.44 -20.69
CA VAL A 74 16.36 -1.33 -20.43
C VAL A 74 16.20 -0.54 -19.14
N VAL A 75 15.42 0.53 -19.21
CA VAL A 75 14.95 1.24 -18.04
C VAL A 75 13.64 0.59 -17.60
N TYR A 76 13.57 0.14 -16.36
CA TYR A 76 12.35 -0.36 -15.76
C TYR A 76 12.02 0.42 -14.49
N VAL A 77 10.73 0.54 -14.19
CA VAL A 77 10.27 1.13 -12.95
C VAL A 77 10.25 0.05 -11.88
N ASP A 78 10.98 0.28 -10.79
CA ASP A 78 10.97 -0.60 -9.63
C ASP A 78 9.76 -0.25 -8.75
N GLU A 79 8.61 -0.86 -9.07
CA GLU A 79 7.35 -0.63 -8.36
C GLU A 79 7.46 -1.01 -6.88
N ALA A 80 8.20 -2.07 -6.54
CA ALA A 80 8.33 -2.56 -5.17
C ALA A 80 9.10 -1.57 -4.28
N VAL A 81 10.24 -1.06 -4.76
CA VAL A 81 11.03 -0.07 -4.02
C VAL A 81 10.31 1.28 -3.98
N THR A 82 9.64 1.67 -5.06
CA THR A 82 8.84 2.89 -5.11
C THR A 82 7.72 2.86 -4.06
N GLU A 83 6.98 1.75 -3.96
CA GLU A 83 5.89 1.62 -2.99
C GLU A 83 6.41 1.61 -1.55
N GLN A 84 7.53 0.93 -1.28
CA GLN A 84 8.17 0.98 0.04
C GLN A 84 8.56 2.40 0.46
N LEU A 85 9.04 3.23 -0.47
CA LEU A 85 9.34 4.63 -0.17
C LEU A 85 8.09 5.46 0.06
N ARG A 86 7.01 5.22 -0.69
CA ARG A 86 5.70 5.88 -0.51
C ARG A 86 5.11 5.57 0.85
N GLU A 87 5.12 4.31 1.23
CA GLU A 87 4.71 3.89 2.57
C GLU A 87 5.63 4.47 3.64
N GLY A 88 6.94 4.46 3.41
CA GLY A 88 7.95 5.03 4.29
C GLY A 88 7.70 6.52 4.58
N GLN A 89 7.48 7.35 3.56
CA GLN A 89 7.19 8.77 3.76
C GLN A 89 5.80 9.00 4.38
N ALA A 90 4.78 8.28 3.94
CA ALA A 90 3.44 8.40 4.51
C ALA A 90 3.39 8.03 6.00
N SER A 91 4.15 7.01 6.40
CA SER A 91 4.21 6.54 7.80
C SER A 91 4.85 7.56 8.74
N ARG A 92 5.65 8.51 8.23
CA ARG A 92 6.24 9.60 9.03
C ARG A 92 5.19 10.62 9.49
N VAL A 93 4.04 10.69 8.82
CA VAL A 93 2.93 11.55 9.23
C VAL A 93 2.18 10.85 10.37
N LEU A 94 2.53 11.22 11.60
CA LEU A 94 1.92 10.68 12.83
C LEU A 94 0.44 11.08 12.96
N GLY A 95 0.11 12.33 12.66
CA GLY A 95 -1.25 12.85 12.69
C GLY A 95 -1.29 14.36 12.43
N VAL A 96 -2.37 14.82 11.82
CA VAL A 96 -2.70 16.24 11.68
C VAL A 96 -3.57 16.64 12.85
N VAL A 97 -3.14 17.71 13.51
CA VAL A 97 -3.74 18.22 14.74
C VAL A 97 -4.61 19.41 14.37
N VAL A 98 -5.89 19.37 14.73
CA VAL A 98 -6.85 20.43 14.45
C VAL A 98 -7.43 20.94 15.76
N HIS A 99 -7.61 22.25 15.87
CA HIS A 99 -8.27 22.87 17.01
C HIS A 99 -9.78 22.67 16.92
N ASP A 100 -10.36 22.02 17.92
CA ASP A 100 -11.80 21.90 18.06
C ASP A 100 -12.36 23.17 18.70
N VAL A 101 -12.81 24.09 17.85
CA VAL A 101 -13.39 25.38 18.25
C VAL A 101 -14.60 25.19 19.18
N SER A 102 -15.28 24.05 19.14
CA SER A 102 -16.45 23.78 19.99
C SER A 102 -16.09 23.55 21.46
N LEU A 103 -14.84 23.18 21.76
CA LEU A 103 -14.34 22.93 23.11
C LEU A 103 -13.68 24.17 23.74
N LEU A 104 -13.34 25.19 22.94
CA LEU A 104 -12.78 26.45 23.43
C LEU A 104 -13.65 27.16 24.47
N PRO A 105 -15.00 27.19 24.37
CA PRO A 105 -15.85 27.76 25.42
C PRO A 105 -15.70 27.04 26.77
N ILE A 106 -15.46 25.73 26.76
CA ILE A 106 -15.24 24.94 27.99
C ILE A 106 -13.90 25.31 28.62
N VAL A 107 -12.84 25.36 27.81
CA VAL A 107 -11.50 25.77 28.27
C VAL A 107 -11.54 27.20 28.83
N LYS A 108 -12.24 28.10 28.15
CA LYS A 108 -12.45 29.48 28.61
C LYS A 108 -13.17 29.53 29.97
N ALA A 109 -14.26 28.77 30.12
CA ALA A 109 -14.99 28.70 31.39
C ALA A 109 -14.10 28.17 32.54
N VAL A 110 -13.28 27.16 32.27
CA VAL A 110 -12.33 26.62 33.25
C VAL A 110 -11.27 27.64 33.65
N LEU A 111 -10.74 28.43 32.69
CA LEU A 111 -9.78 29.50 32.98
C LEU A 111 -10.41 30.67 33.76
N GLU A 112 -11.66 31.03 33.46
CA GLU A 112 -12.38 32.09 34.18
C GLU A 112 -12.68 31.72 35.63
N GLU A 113 -12.85 30.43 35.92
CA GLU A 113 -13.14 29.89 37.25
C GLU A 113 -11.92 29.22 37.91
N ILE A 114 -10.71 29.44 37.39
CA ILE A 114 -9.49 28.74 37.85
C ILE A 114 -9.14 29.04 39.31
N ASP A 115 -9.60 30.17 39.83
CA ASP A 115 -9.41 30.60 41.22
C ASP A 115 -10.22 29.75 42.21
N LYS A 116 -11.27 29.05 41.74
CA LYS A 116 -12.10 28.17 42.57
C LYS A 116 -11.45 26.79 42.68
N SER A 117 -11.32 26.29 43.90
CA SER A 117 -10.75 24.95 44.15
C SER A 117 -11.56 23.80 43.51
N SER A 118 -12.85 24.01 43.26
CA SER A 118 -13.71 23.04 42.54
C SER A 118 -13.21 22.78 41.11
N THR A 119 -12.60 23.78 40.49
CA THR A 119 -12.11 23.71 39.10
C THR A 119 -10.84 22.85 39.00
N TRP A 120 -10.09 22.71 40.09
CA TRP A 120 -8.87 21.90 40.11
C TRP A 120 -9.16 20.40 40.00
N LEU A 121 -10.42 19.97 40.15
CA LEU A 121 -10.85 18.60 39.88
C LEU A 121 -10.65 18.20 38.41
N TYR A 122 -10.64 19.17 37.49
CA TYR A 122 -10.37 18.93 36.07
C TYR A 122 -8.88 18.74 35.76
N PHE A 123 -7.99 19.07 36.70
CA PHE A 123 -6.56 18.92 36.53
C PHE A 123 -6.07 17.52 36.89
N PRO A 124 -4.94 17.07 36.31
CA PRO A 124 -4.22 15.90 36.78
C PRO A 124 -3.97 15.99 38.29
N LYS A 125 -4.15 14.88 39.01
CA LYS A 125 -4.03 14.84 40.48
C LYS A 125 -2.74 15.50 41.00
N GLY A 126 -1.61 15.24 40.34
CA GLY A 126 -0.33 15.83 40.71
C GLY A 126 -0.31 17.37 40.64
N LEU A 127 -0.97 17.98 39.66
CA LEU A 127 -1.08 19.44 39.55
C LEU A 127 -2.02 20.00 40.62
N ALA A 128 -3.15 19.33 40.86
CA ALA A 128 -4.07 19.72 41.92
C ALA A 128 -3.40 19.66 43.31
N ASP A 129 -2.60 18.62 43.57
CA ASP A 129 -1.85 18.46 44.82
C ASP A 129 -0.79 19.56 45.00
N ILE A 130 -0.08 19.93 43.93
CA ILE A 130 0.86 21.07 43.96
C ILE A 130 0.15 22.38 44.32
N LEU A 131 -1.01 22.65 43.71
CA LEU A 131 -1.79 23.86 44.01
C LEU A 131 -2.33 23.85 45.45
N ASN A 132 -2.75 22.69 45.96
CA ASN A 132 -3.25 22.54 47.33
C ASN A 132 -2.16 22.74 48.40
N THR A 133 -0.93 22.30 48.11
CA THR A 133 0.21 22.37 49.04
C THR A 133 0.94 23.73 49.00
N MET A 134 0.68 24.54 47.99
CA MET A 134 1.32 25.84 47.79
C MET A 134 0.76 26.93 48.74
N PRO A 135 1.58 27.89 49.20
CA PRO A 135 1.11 29.06 49.93
C PRO A 135 0.07 29.86 49.14
N ALA A 136 -0.97 30.35 49.82
CA ALA A 136 -2.12 31.01 49.18
C ALA A 136 -1.71 32.19 48.29
N GLN A 137 -0.82 33.07 48.77
CA GLN A 137 -0.33 34.22 48.02
C GLN A 137 0.39 33.84 46.73
N LYS A 138 1.19 32.77 46.77
CA LYS A 138 1.92 32.26 45.61
C LYS A 138 0.98 31.61 44.60
N ARG A 139 0.01 30.85 45.10
CA ARG A 139 -1.03 30.21 44.29
C ARG A 139 -1.87 31.26 43.55
N GLU A 140 -2.34 32.29 44.23
CA GLU A 140 -3.14 33.37 43.61
C GLU A 140 -2.38 34.06 42.49
N GLY A 141 -1.09 34.36 42.68
CA GLY A 141 -0.24 34.94 41.63
C GLY A 141 -0.11 34.04 40.39
N ILE A 142 0.15 32.74 40.60
CA ILE A 142 0.27 31.76 39.50
C ILE A 142 -1.07 31.61 38.76
N LEU A 143 -2.19 31.49 39.49
CA LEU A 143 -3.51 31.32 38.89
C LEU A 143 -3.95 32.57 38.12
N ALA A 144 -3.67 33.77 38.65
CA ALA A 144 -3.95 35.02 37.95
C ALA A 144 -3.18 35.13 36.63
N ILE A 145 -1.89 34.78 36.62
CA ILE A 145 -1.06 34.78 35.40
C ILE A 145 -1.54 33.69 34.43
N THR A 146 -1.89 32.51 34.95
CA THR A 146 -2.47 31.41 34.15
C THR A 146 -3.74 31.86 33.46
N ARG A 147 -4.62 32.56 34.17
CA ARG A 147 -5.87 33.11 33.63
C ARG A 147 -5.62 34.17 32.57
N ASP A 148 -4.79 35.18 32.85
CA ASP A 148 -4.50 36.25 31.87
C ASP A 148 -3.89 35.69 30.59
N LEU A 149 -2.86 34.84 30.74
CA LEU A 149 -2.15 34.27 29.62
C LEU A 149 -3.03 33.30 28.83
N GLY A 150 -3.79 32.43 29.51
CA GLY A 150 -4.69 31.47 28.87
C GLY A 150 -5.82 32.15 28.08
N LEU A 151 -6.46 33.17 28.66
CA LEU A 151 -7.51 33.92 27.97
C LEU A 151 -6.95 34.71 26.78
N ARG A 152 -5.76 35.29 26.93
CA ARG A 152 -5.05 35.98 25.86
C ARG A 152 -4.76 35.03 24.69
N LEU A 153 -4.27 33.82 24.95
CA LEU A 153 -4.00 32.81 23.93
C LEU A 153 -5.26 32.34 23.20
N ILE A 154 -6.39 32.17 23.91
CA ILE A 154 -7.67 31.80 23.28
C ILE A 154 -8.19 32.92 22.37
N VAL A 155 -8.06 34.18 22.79
CA VAL A 155 -8.52 35.35 21.99
C VAL A 155 -7.67 35.51 20.73
N PHE A 156 -6.35 35.36 20.85
CA PHE A 156 -5.46 35.45 19.69
C PHE A 156 -5.68 34.33 18.67
N ASN A 157 -6.14 33.16 19.07
CA ASN A 157 -6.45 32.06 18.15
C ASN A 157 -7.81 32.19 17.43
N GLY A 158 -8.60 33.24 17.71
CA GLY A 158 -9.80 33.57 16.95
C GLY A 158 -9.52 34.18 15.57
N ASP A 159 -8.37 34.85 15.43
CA ASP A 159 -7.81 35.30 14.16
C ASP A 159 -6.53 34.48 13.93
N ILE A 160 -6.57 33.58 12.96
CA ILE A 160 -5.53 32.61 12.57
C ILE A 160 -4.12 33.21 12.71
N ILE A 161 -3.50 33.05 13.89
CA ILE A 161 -2.05 33.08 14.03
C ILE A 161 -1.59 31.70 13.55
N ASP A 162 -0.70 31.74 12.57
CA ASP A 162 -0.02 30.60 11.97
C ASP A 162 0.21 29.49 13.01
N GLY A 163 -0.55 28.39 12.90
CA GLY A 163 -0.72 27.36 13.94
C GLY A 163 0.52 26.53 14.26
N ASN A 164 1.70 27.01 13.85
CA ASN A 164 2.98 26.41 14.15
C ASN A 164 3.43 26.83 15.56
N ASP A 165 2.88 26.07 16.51
CA ASP A 165 3.45 25.77 17.81
C ASP A 165 3.09 26.73 18.95
N ILE A 166 1.80 26.73 19.31
CA ILE A 166 1.26 27.35 20.55
C ILE A 166 2.11 27.00 21.78
N LYS A 167 2.71 25.80 21.83
CA LYS A 167 3.58 25.37 22.94
C LYS A 167 4.93 26.09 22.93
N LEU A 168 5.48 26.40 21.76
CA LEU A 168 6.71 27.18 21.60
C LEU A 168 6.47 28.65 21.96
N ASP A 169 5.34 29.20 21.52
CA ASP A 169 4.92 30.56 21.85
C ASP A 169 4.59 30.71 23.35
N LEU A 170 4.04 29.68 23.98
CA LEU A 170 3.73 29.69 25.42
C LEU A 170 4.96 29.95 26.29
N TRP A 171 6.10 29.31 25.98
CA TRP A 171 7.35 29.57 26.71
C TRP A 171 7.86 30.99 26.52
N ARG A 172 7.71 31.56 25.32
CA ARG A 172 8.07 32.97 25.05
C ARG A 172 7.23 33.93 25.89
N TYR A 173 5.93 33.69 26.00
CA TYR A 173 5.09 34.54 26.84
C TYR A 173 5.36 34.37 28.34
N LEU A 174 5.71 33.15 28.77
CA LEU A 174 6.08 32.89 30.16
C LEU A 174 7.42 33.51 30.55
N SER A 175 8.39 33.59 29.63
CA SER A 175 9.68 34.23 29.92
C SER A 175 9.57 35.72 30.21
N ASP A 176 8.50 36.36 29.73
CA ASP A 176 8.22 37.78 29.96
C ASP A 176 7.50 38.03 31.30
N THR A 177 7.18 36.99 32.07
CA THR A 177 6.52 37.10 33.37
C THR A 177 7.52 37.18 34.53
N ASP A 178 7.14 37.87 35.61
CA ASP A 178 7.94 37.99 36.84
C ASP A 178 7.98 36.70 37.69
N LEU A 179 7.54 35.57 37.14
CA LEU A 179 7.50 34.28 37.82
C LEU A 179 8.88 33.61 37.86
N SER A 180 9.13 32.84 38.91
CA SER A 180 10.28 31.94 38.94
C SER A 180 10.12 30.82 37.90
N ILE A 181 11.23 30.24 37.42
CA ILE A 181 11.20 29.14 36.43
C ILE A 181 10.31 27.97 36.89
N ALA A 182 10.33 27.67 38.20
CA ALA A 182 9.48 26.63 38.77
C ALA A 182 7.98 26.95 38.65
N ASP A 183 7.62 28.24 38.79
CA ASP A 183 6.23 28.70 38.71
C ASP A 183 5.78 28.82 37.27
N GLN A 184 6.66 29.28 36.37
CA GLN A 184 6.43 29.26 34.93
C GLN A 184 6.12 27.84 34.43
N ASN A 185 6.83 26.82 34.95
CA ASN A 185 6.56 25.43 34.61
C ASN A 185 5.18 24.96 35.06
N ILE A 186 4.67 25.43 36.21
CA ILE A 186 3.31 25.11 36.66
C ILE A 186 2.28 25.74 35.72
N VAL A 187 2.44 27.02 35.38
CA VAL A 187 1.57 27.69 34.41
C VAL A 187 1.60 26.97 33.06
N TYR A 188 2.81 26.61 32.59
CA TYR A 188 3.00 25.87 31.34
C TYR A 188 2.23 24.55 31.34
N GLN A 189 2.32 23.77 32.42
CA GLN A 189 1.64 22.49 32.53
C GLN A 189 0.11 22.64 32.56
N ILE A 190 -0.40 23.63 33.29
CA ILE A 190 -1.85 23.90 33.34
C ILE A 190 -2.36 24.30 31.95
N LEU A 191 -1.71 25.27 31.31
CA LEU A 191 -2.14 25.76 30.00
C LEU A 191 -1.97 24.71 28.91
N SER A 192 -0.88 23.97 28.90
CA SER A 192 -0.67 22.88 27.93
C SER A 192 -1.77 21.81 28.07
N TYR A 193 -2.09 21.41 29.30
CA TYR A 193 -3.15 20.43 29.54
C TYR A 193 -4.52 20.96 29.09
N LEU A 194 -4.86 22.20 29.44
CA LEU A 194 -6.14 22.80 29.09
C LEU A 194 -6.30 23.04 27.59
N LEU A 195 -5.24 23.47 26.90
CA LEU A 195 -5.27 23.71 25.46
C LEU A 195 -5.29 22.39 24.68
N ASP A 196 -4.60 21.35 25.15
CA ASP A 196 -4.65 20.02 24.54
C ASP A 196 -6.06 19.40 24.60
N LEU A 197 -6.95 19.82 25.53
CA LEU A 197 -8.36 19.40 25.53
C LEU A 197 -9.14 19.92 24.32
N ALA A 198 -8.76 21.08 23.78
CA ALA A 198 -9.37 21.69 22.59
C ALA A 198 -8.67 21.26 21.29
N VAL A 199 -7.90 20.18 21.35
CA VAL A 199 -7.12 19.67 20.23
C VAL A 199 -7.58 18.27 19.88
N LYS A 200 -7.88 18.04 18.61
CA LYS A 200 -8.30 16.74 18.08
C LYS A 200 -7.41 16.34 16.93
N VAL A 201 -7.01 15.07 16.89
CA VAL A 201 -6.37 14.49 15.71
C VAL A 201 -7.46 14.24 14.67
N ASP A 202 -7.33 14.89 13.53
CA ASP A 202 -8.26 14.74 12.41
C ASP A 202 -7.77 13.61 11.50
N ALA A 203 -8.51 12.50 11.47
CA ALA A 203 -8.16 11.33 10.68
C ALA A 203 -8.27 11.58 9.17
N GLU A 204 -9.22 12.40 8.72
CA GLU A 204 -9.43 12.73 7.31
C GLU A 204 -8.31 13.65 6.82
N ALA A 205 -8.02 14.73 7.54
CA ALA A 205 -6.90 15.62 7.21
C ALA A 205 -5.57 14.87 7.27
N THR A 206 -5.38 13.97 8.25
CA THR A 206 -4.20 13.10 8.32
C THR A 206 -4.09 12.21 7.08
N SER A 207 -5.20 11.65 6.61
CA SER A 207 -5.21 10.79 5.42
C SER A 207 -4.85 11.57 4.14
N LEU A 208 -5.36 12.80 3.99
CA LEU A 208 -5.05 13.68 2.87
C LEU A 208 -3.58 14.07 2.85
N VAL A 209 -3.00 14.42 4.01
CA VAL A 209 -1.57 14.74 4.11
C VAL A 209 -0.73 13.50 3.80
N ARG A 210 -1.10 12.31 4.29
CA ARG A 210 -0.40 11.06 3.94
C ARG A 210 -0.45 10.79 2.44
N GLU A 211 -1.60 10.99 1.80
CA GLU A 211 -1.76 10.82 0.36
C GLU A 211 -0.92 11.82 -0.43
N PHE A 212 -0.86 13.08 0.02
CA PHE A 212 0.02 14.10 -0.56
C PHE A 212 1.50 13.69 -0.51
N TYR A 213 1.97 13.14 0.61
CA TYR A 213 3.34 12.64 0.70
C TYR A 213 3.59 11.37 -0.12
N ARG A 214 2.57 10.53 -0.36
CA ARG A 214 2.67 9.37 -1.27
C ARG A 214 2.79 9.81 -2.73
N SER A 215 1.97 10.78 -3.14
CA SER A 215 1.94 11.24 -4.54
C SER A 215 3.16 12.09 -4.90
N GLY A 216 3.83 12.70 -3.92
CA GLY A 216 5.08 13.44 -4.12
C GLY A 216 6.33 12.58 -4.37
N ILE A 217 6.24 11.24 -4.37
CA ILE A 217 7.38 10.36 -4.68
C ILE A 217 7.31 9.92 -6.14
N ASP A 218 8.31 10.39 -6.90
CA ASP A 218 8.54 9.96 -8.27
C ASP A 218 8.90 8.47 -8.35
N PRO A 219 8.45 7.76 -9.40
CA PRO A 219 8.81 6.36 -9.61
C PRO A 219 10.33 6.17 -9.72
N ILE A 220 10.87 5.17 -9.02
CA ILE A 220 12.29 4.86 -9.14
C ILE A 220 12.52 4.08 -10.43
N GLU A 221 13.24 4.71 -11.33
CA GLU A 221 13.77 4.07 -12.53
C GLU A 221 15.10 3.39 -12.23
N ARG A 222 15.22 2.12 -12.65
CA ARG A 222 16.47 1.36 -12.60
C ARG A 222 16.88 0.96 -14.00
N LEU A 223 18.18 1.06 -14.26
CA LEU A 223 18.77 0.64 -15.51
C LEU A 223 19.28 -0.80 -15.41
N LEU A 224 18.79 -1.67 -16.28
CA LEU A 224 19.34 -3.00 -16.49
C LEU A 224 20.37 -2.94 -17.59
N GLN A 225 21.61 -3.30 -17.25
CA GLN A 225 22.69 -3.39 -18.21
C GLN A 225 22.60 -4.67 -19.05
N PRO A 226 23.15 -4.68 -20.26
CA PRO A 226 23.21 -5.87 -21.10
C PRO A 226 23.92 -7.03 -20.38
N GLY A 227 23.33 -8.21 -20.43
CA GLY A 227 23.81 -9.41 -19.73
C GLY A 227 23.24 -9.60 -18.33
N ALA A 228 22.42 -8.67 -17.81
CA ALA A 228 21.66 -8.88 -16.59
C ALA A 228 20.52 -9.89 -16.79
N LEU A 229 20.22 -10.67 -15.75
CA LEU A 229 19.11 -11.62 -15.68
C LEU A 229 17.82 -10.89 -15.26
N LEU A 230 16.71 -11.18 -15.95
CA LEU A 230 15.34 -10.72 -15.66
C LEU A 230 14.53 -11.78 -14.92
#